data_AF-A0A838S7K4-F1
#
_entry.id   AF-A0A838S7K4-F1
#
_cell.length_a   1.000
_cell.length_b   1.000
_cell.length_c   1.000
_cell.angle_alpha   90.00
_cell.angle_beta   90.00
_cell.angle_gamma   90.00
#
_symmetry.space_group_name_H-M   'P 1'
#
loop_
_entity.id
_entity.type
_entity.pdbx_description
1 polymer ?
#
loop_
_entity_poly.entity_id
_entity_poly.type
_entity_poly.pdbx_seq_one_letter_code
_entity_poly.pdbx_strand_id
1 'polypeptide(L)'
;MAAESKFVVYAAIVGNLAIATGKFVAAGLTGSSAMLSEGIHSLVDTGNGGLLLLGMRRSRKPADALHPFGHGKELYFWSLVVAFLIFGVGGGVSAYEGILHLMHPRPLQDPTWSYVVLGIAALFEGIVLGIAINAFRKAKGSKSTWREIRTSKDPTTFVVLFEDAAALLGLLIAFLGIYLGHRLDDPRFDGGASVVIGVLLMAVAVFLARESKGLLIGEGAGPATLASIRALAEADPLVERVHRPLTMYFGPHTVLLTLEVRFVEGLSVVELGAAAARLEQR
;
A
#
# COMPACT_ATOMS: atom_id res chain seq x y z
N MET A 1 -20.75 9.91 6.53
CA MET A 1 -19.78 8.80 6.33
C MET A 1 -19.27 8.67 4.89
N ALA A 2 -20.06 8.27 3.87
CA ALA A 2 -19.52 8.06 2.51
C ALA A 2 -19.14 9.35 1.74
N ALA A 3 -19.86 10.46 1.94
CA ALA A 3 -19.53 11.76 1.33
C ALA A 3 -18.32 12.43 1.99
N GLU A 4 -18.21 12.26 3.31
CA GLU A 4 -17.12 12.76 4.16
C GLU A 4 -15.78 12.08 3.82
N SER A 5 -15.82 10.76 3.58
CA SER A 5 -14.66 9.98 3.12
C SER A 5 -14.14 10.43 1.74
N LYS A 6 -15.01 10.80 0.80
CA LYS A 6 -14.57 11.27 -0.54
C LYS A 6 -13.89 12.63 -0.47
N PHE A 7 -14.44 13.56 0.31
CA PHE A 7 -13.84 14.89 0.50
C PHE A 7 -12.41 14.78 1.06
N VAL A 8 -12.21 13.91 2.07
CA VAL A 8 -10.88 13.67 2.66
C VAL A 8 -9.88 13.16 1.62
N VAL A 9 -10.27 12.21 0.75
CA VAL A 9 -9.33 11.70 -0.26
C VAL A 9 -9.04 12.73 -1.34
N TYR A 10 -10.03 13.51 -1.79
CA TYR A 10 -9.78 14.60 -2.74
C TYR A 10 -8.89 15.68 -2.12
N ALA A 11 -9.10 16.03 -0.85
CA ALA A 11 -8.25 16.97 -0.14
C ALA A 11 -6.80 16.47 -0.02
N ALA A 12 -6.60 15.17 0.24
CA ALA A 12 -5.28 14.56 0.28
C ALA A 12 -4.56 14.62 -1.09
N ILE A 13 -5.27 14.29 -2.19
CA ILE A 13 -4.71 14.37 -3.55
C ILE A 13 -4.32 15.81 -3.89
N VAL A 14 -5.19 16.79 -3.60
CA VAL A 14 -4.90 18.21 -3.84
C VAL A 14 -3.74 18.70 -2.98
N GLY A 15 -3.66 18.27 -1.72
CA GLY A 15 -2.55 18.58 -0.81
C GLY A 15 -1.21 18.06 -1.34
N ASN A 16 -1.16 16.78 -1.74
CA ASN A 16 0.05 16.19 -2.30
C ASN A 16 0.48 16.87 -3.61
N LEU A 17 -0.48 17.26 -4.46
CA LEU A 17 -0.19 18.01 -5.68
C LEU A 17 0.39 19.40 -5.39
N ALA A 18 -0.11 20.09 -4.37
CA ALA A 18 0.42 21.39 -3.96
C ALA A 18 1.86 21.27 -3.43
N ILE A 19 2.13 20.24 -2.62
CA ILE A 19 3.49 19.94 -2.13
C ILE A 19 4.41 19.58 -3.29
N ALA A 20 3.97 18.72 -4.21
CA ALA A 20 4.75 18.34 -5.39
C ALA A 20 5.12 19.58 -6.22
N THR A 21 4.17 20.50 -6.43
CA THR A 21 4.41 21.76 -7.14
C THR A 21 5.48 22.61 -6.43
N GLY A 22 5.38 22.75 -5.09
CA GLY A 22 6.40 23.45 -4.30
C GLY A 22 7.79 22.82 -4.42
N LYS A 23 7.87 21.49 -4.34
CA LYS A 23 9.12 20.72 -4.50
C LYS A 23 9.74 20.92 -5.89
N PHE A 24 8.94 20.85 -6.97
CA PHE A 24 9.44 21.11 -8.33
C PHE A 24 9.92 22.56 -8.53
N VAL A 25 9.21 23.54 -7.99
CA VAL A 25 9.64 24.94 -8.04
C VAL A 25 10.97 25.12 -7.29
N ALA A 26 11.09 24.57 -6.08
CA ALA A 26 12.34 24.59 -5.34
C ALA A 26 13.48 23.86 -6.08
N ALA A 27 13.21 22.72 -6.72
CA ALA A 27 14.20 22.01 -7.53
C ALA A 27 14.70 22.88 -8.69
N GLY A 28 13.78 23.53 -9.42
CA GLY A 28 14.13 24.40 -10.54
C GLY A 28 14.92 25.65 -10.12
N LEU A 29 14.58 26.24 -8.98
CA LEU A 29 15.29 27.41 -8.44
C LEU A 29 16.66 27.06 -7.86
N THR A 30 16.80 25.91 -7.21
CA THR A 30 18.05 25.54 -6.52
C THR A 30 18.99 24.69 -7.37
N GLY A 31 18.48 24.05 -8.42
CA GLY A 31 19.21 23.05 -9.21
C GLY A 31 19.44 21.72 -8.49
N SER A 32 18.77 21.49 -7.34
CA SER A 32 18.93 20.29 -6.52
C SER A 32 18.27 19.07 -7.17
N SER A 33 19.08 18.02 -7.35
CA SER A 33 18.65 16.69 -7.79
C SER A 33 17.86 15.97 -6.70
N ALA A 34 18.24 16.08 -5.42
CA ALA A 34 17.47 15.45 -4.34
C ALA A 34 16.07 16.08 -4.20
N MET A 35 15.97 17.40 -4.35
CA MET A 35 14.67 18.08 -4.37
C MET A 35 13.82 17.68 -5.58
N LEU A 36 14.44 17.50 -6.75
CA LEU A 36 13.73 17.05 -7.95
C LEU A 36 13.15 15.64 -7.74
N SER A 37 13.93 14.74 -7.15
CA SER A 37 13.49 13.38 -6.78
C SER A 37 12.33 13.37 -5.79
N GLU A 38 12.38 14.24 -4.78
CA GLU A 38 11.26 14.45 -3.86
C GLU A 38 10.01 14.99 -4.57
N GLY A 39 10.17 15.87 -5.56
CA GLY A 39 9.08 16.35 -6.40
C GLY A 39 8.44 15.24 -7.24
N ILE A 40 9.27 14.40 -7.87
CA ILE A 40 8.82 13.23 -8.64
C ILE A 40 8.07 12.25 -7.73
N HIS A 41 8.59 11.99 -6.54
CA HIS A 41 7.92 11.12 -5.56
C HIS A 41 6.53 11.64 -5.22
N SER A 42 6.39 12.90 -4.80
CA SER A 42 5.07 13.47 -4.45
C SER A 42 4.09 13.53 -5.64
N LEU A 43 4.60 13.66 -6.87
CA LEU A 43 3.77 13.56 -8.08
C LEU A 43 3.26 12.13 -8.29
N VAL A 44 4.14 11.14 -8.13
CA VAL A 44 3.78 9.72 -8.21
C VAL A 44 2.74 9.38 -7.15
N ASP A 45 2.92 9.84 -5.91
CA ASP A 45 1.99 9.60 -4.80
C ASP A 45 0.60 10.22 -5.05
N THR A 46 0.58 11.42 -5.64
CA THR A 46 -0.67 12.06 -6.09
C THR A 46 -1.41 11.17 -7.10
N GLY A 47 -0.68 10.60 -8.06
CA GLY A 47 -1.21 9.65 -9.03
C GLY A 47 -1.68 8.34 -8.37
N ASN A 48 -0.90 7.80 -7.44
CA ASN A 48 -1.20 6.58 -6.71
C ASN A 48 -2.51 6.70 -5.94
N GLY A 49 -2.73 7.81 -5.24
CA GLY A 49 -3.99 8.09 -4.56
C GLY A 49 -5.21 8.01 -5.50
N GLY A 50 -5.06 8.54 -6.72
CA GLY A 50 -6.07 8.44 -7.78
C GLY A 50 -6.30 7.00 -8.26
N LEU A 51 -5.24 6.21 -8.42
CA LEU A 51 -5.33 4.81 -8.83
C LEU A 51 -5.95 3.92 -7.75
N LEU A 52 -5.61 4.14 -6.47
CA LEU A 52 -6.23 3.43 -5.35
C LEU A 52 -7.72 3.78 -5.24
N LEU A 53 -8.10 5.04 -5.45
CA LEU A 53 -9.51 5.43 -5.55
C LEU A 53 -10.24 4.68 -6.67
N LEU A 54 -9.62 4.59 -7.84
CA LEU A 54 -10.16 3.85 -8.98
C LEU A 54 -10.31 2.36 -8.63
N GLY A 55 -9.28 1.75 -8.04
CA GLY A 55 -9.28 0.36 -7.62
C GLY A 55 -10.36 0.06 -6.58
N MET A 56 -10.51 0.91 -5.56
CA MET A 56 -11.59 0.81 -4.57
C MET A 56 -12.98 0.95 -5.21
N ARG A 57 -13.13 1.83 -6.20
CA ARG A 57 -14.41 1.99 -6.92
C ARG A 57 -14.72 0.76 -7.77
N ARG A 58 -13.74 0.20 -8.47
CA ARG A 58 -13.93 -0.98 -9.32
C ARG A 58 -14.12 -2.25 -8.51
N SER A 59 -13.43 -2.40 -7.38
CA SER A 59 -13.52 -3.58 -6.52
C SER A 59 -14.89 -3.76 -5.86
N ARG A 60 -15.65 -2.67 -5.71
CA ARG A 60 -17.02 -2.68 -5.16
C ARG A 60 -18.09 -3.09 -6.18
N LYS A 61 -17.73 -3.34 -7.45
CA LYS A 61 -18.71 -3.82 -8.43
C LYS A 61 -19.18 -5.24 -8.05
N PRO A 62 -20.51 -5.48 -8.09
CA PRO A 62 -21.07 -6.80 -7.78
C PRO A 62 -20.67 -7.84 -8.83
N ALA A 63 -20.90 -9.12 -8.52
CA ALA A 63 -20.68 -10.22 -9.44
C ALA A 63 -21.49 -10.08 -10.73
N ASP A 64 -20.90 -10.54 -11.83
CA ASP A 64 -21.52 -10.60 -13.15
C ASP A 64 -21.18 -11.94 -13.84
N ALA A 65 -21.72 -12.18 -15.04
CA ALA A 65 -21.54 -13.45 -15.73
C ALA A 65 -20.07 -13.78 -16.07
N LEU A 66 -19.21 -12.77 -16.25
CA LEU A 66 -17.78 -12.94 -16.52
C LEU A 66 -16.97 -13.03 -15.22
N HIS A 67 -17.48 -12.44 -14.14
CA HIS A 67 -16.87 -12.39 -12.81
C HIS A 67 -17.87 -12.91 -11.76
N PRO A 68 -18.12 -14.23 -11.71
CA PRO A 68 -19.16 -14.82 -10.86
C PRO A 68 -18.90 -14.63 -9.35
N PHE A 69 -17.65 -14.34 -8.97
CA PHE A 69 -17.25 -14.06 -7.59
C PHE A 69 -17.05 -12.56 -7.29
N GLY A 70 -17.48 -11.68 -8.20
CA GLY A 70 -17.32 -10.24 -8.05
C GLY A 70 -15.96 -9.70 -8.49
N HIS A 71 -15.78 -8.39 -8.30
CA HIS A 71 -14.63 -7.63 -8.79
C HIS A 71 -13.59 -7.30 -7.72
N GLY A 72 -13.68 -7.86 -6.52
CA GLY A 72 -12.85 -7.45 -5.38
C GLY A 72 -11.33 -7.47 -5.65
N LYS A 73 -10.86 -8.40 -6.50
CA LYS A 73 -9.45 -8.52 -6.93
C LYS A 73 -8.94 -7.32 -7.74
N GLU A 74 -9.81 -6.47 -8.28
CA GLU A 74 -9.40 -5.19 -8.90
C GLU A 74 -8.57 -4.36 -7.93
N LEU A 75 -8.88 -4.35 -6.63
CA LEU A 75 -8.09 -3.60 -5.66
C LEU A 75 -6.64 -4.09 -5.61
N TYR A 76 -6.43 -5.41 -5.62
CA TYR A 76 -5.09 -6.01 -5.59
C TYR A 76 -4.33 -5.74 -6.89
N PHE A 77 -5.02 -5.75 -8.02
CA PHE A 77 -4.45 -5.38 -9.31
C PHE A 77 -3.96 -3.92 -9.31
N TRP A 78 -4.80 -2.97 -8.91
CA TRP A 78 -4.42 -1.55 -8.87
C TRP A 78 -3.33 -1.25 -7.83
N SER A 79 -3.31 -1.94 -6.68
CA SER A 79 -2.19 -1.86 -5.73
C SER A 79 -0.86 -2.34 -6.33
N LEU A 80 -0.89 -3.38 -7.17
CA LEU A 80 0.31 -3.84 -7.88
C LEU A 80 0.77 -2.82 -8.94
N VAL A 81 -0.16 -2.20 -9.67
CA VAL A 81 0.13 -1.11 -10.62
C VAL A 81 0.81 0.07 -9.91
N VAL A 82 0.29 0.48 -8.75
CA VAL A 82 0.89 1.51 -7.90
C VAL A 82 2.33 1.15 -7.52
N ALA A 83 2.58 -0.08 -7.07
CA ALA A 83 3.92 -0.52 -6.74
C ALA A 83 4.89 -0.43 -7.95
N PHE A 84 4.44 -0.76 -9.16
CA PHE A 84 5.28 -0.58 -10.36
C PHE A 84 5.56 0.89 -10.69
N LEU A 85 4.59 1.79 -10.49
CA LEU A 85 4.80 3.23 -10.70
C LEU A 85 5.79 3.81 -9.70
N ILE A 86 5.68 3.45 -8.41
CA ILE A 86 6.64 3.85 -7.38
C ILE A 86 8.03 3.31 -7.74
N PHE A 87 8.14 2.06 -8.20
CA PHE A 87 9.43 1.48 -8.58
C PHE A 87 10.06 2.20 -9.78
N GLY A 88 9.32 2.33 -10.88
CA GLY A 88 9.85 2.82 -12.14
C GLY A 88 9.97 4.34 -12.20
N VAL A 89 8.85 5.04 -11.92
CA VAL A 89 8.79 6.51 -12.00
C VAL A 89 9.37 7.13 -10.73
N GLY A 90 8.92 6.70 -9.56
CA GLY A 90 9.43 7.23 -8.29
C GLY A 90 10.91 6.91 -8.09
N GLY A 91 11.24 5.63 -7.99
CA GLY A 91 12.59 5.16 -7.68
C GLY A 91 13.56 5.23 -8.86
N GLY A 92 13.15 4.72 -10.03
CA GLY A 92 14.00 4.65 -11.21
C GLY A 92 14.43 6.01 -11.74
N VAL A 93 13.49 6.97 -11.88
CA VAL A 93 13.84 8.33 -12.35
C VAL A 93 14.68 9.06 -11.30
N SER A 94 14.38 8.93 -10.02
CA SER A 94 15.19 9.56 -8.94
C SER A 94 16.63 9.04 -8.90
N ALA A 95 16.80 7.72 -9.06
CA ALA A 95 18.12 7.11 -9.15
C ALA A 95 18.87 7.55 -10.42
N TYR A 96 18.18 7.57 -11.56
CA TYR A 96 18.74 8.03 -12.83
C TYR A 96 19.21 9.49 -12.75
N GLU A 97 18.37 10.39 -12.24
CA GLU A 97 18.70 11.80 -12.07
C GLU A 97 19.86 11.99 -11.08
N GLY A 98 19.87 11.23 -9.99
CA GLY A 98 20.98 11.25 -9.03
C GLY A 98 22.31 10.81 -9.65
N ILE A 99 22.29 9.74 -10.47
CA ILE A 99 23.47 9.28 -11.21
C ILE A 99 23.93 10.36 -12.20
N LEU A 100 23.02 10.97 -12.95
CA LEU A 100 23.34 12.07 -13.86
C LEU A 100 23.97 13.25 -13.12
N HIS A 101 23.43 13.63 -11.96
CA HIS A 101 23.96 14.72 -11.15
C HIS A 101 25.33 14.39 -10.56
N LEU A 102 25.59 13.12 -10.21
CA LEU A 102 26.92 12.68 -9.79
C LEU A 102 27.95 12.72 -10.94
N MET A 103 27.53 12.37 -12.16
CA MET A 103 28.38 12.42 -13.36
C MET A 103 28.62 13.86 -13.84
N HIS A 104 27.62 14.72 -13.68
CA HIS A 104 27.67 16.13 -14.08
C HIS A 104 27.21 17.04 -12.93
N PRO A 105 28.05 17.22 -11.88
CA PRO A 105 27.70 18.02 -10.71
C PRO A 105 27.40 19.46 -11.10
N ARG A 106 26.24 19.96 -10.68
CA ARG A 106 25.87 21.36 -10.83
C ARG A 106 25.91 22.02 -9.46
N PRO A 107 26.54 23.20 -9.32
CA PRO A 107 26.56 23.90 -8.05
C PRO A 107 25.14 24.18 -7.59
N LEU A 108 24.86 23.85 -6.33
CA LEU A 108 23.63 24.23 -5.66
C LEU A 108 23.57 25.76 -5.61
N GLN A 109 22.48 26.33 -6.14
CA GLN A 109 22.18 27.75 -5.91
C GLN A 109 21.65 27.93 -4.48
N ASP A 110 21.13 29.12 -4.15
CA ASP A 110 20.62 29.43 -2.80
C ASP A 110 19.65 28.32 -2.29
N PRO A 111 20.08 27.48 -1.32
CA PRO A 111 19.32 26.31 -0.89
C PRO A 111 18.19 26.68 0.09
N THR A 112 18.02 27.96 0.41
CA THR A 112 17.02 28.44 1.37
C THR A 112 15.61 27.99 1.00
N TRP A 113 15.25 28.08 -0.29
CA TRP A 113 13.95 27.62 -0.79
C TRP A 113 13.75 26.12 -0.58
N SER A 114 14.80 25.32 -0.76
CA SER A 114 14.75 23.88 -0.52
C SER A 114 14.47 23.56 0.94
N TYR A 115 15.11 24.23 1.89
CA TYR A 115 14.86 23.97 3.31
C TYR A 115 13.46 24.35 3.75
N VAL A 116 12.93 25.49 3.26
CA VAL A 116 11.56 25.92 3.58
C VAL A 116 10.54 24.91 3.05
N VAL A 117 10.68 24.49 1.79
CA VAL A 117 9.76 23.52 1.18
C VAL A 117 9.85 22.15 1.85
N LEU A 118 11.06 21.64 2.13
CA LEU A 118 11.22 20.37 2.85
C LEU A 118 10.63 20.43 4.26
N GLY A 119 10.79 21.55 4.97
CA GLY A 119 10.22 21.73 6.31
C GLY A 119 8.69 21.71 6.31
N ILE A 120 8.07 22.42 5.35
CA ILE A 120 6.61 22.42 5.18
C ILE A 120 6.10 21.03 4.78
N ALA A 121 6.77 20.36 3.83
CA ALA A 121 6.43 19.01 3.40
C ALA A 121 6.53 18.01 4.57
N ALA A 122 7.62 18.04 5.34
CA ALA A 122 7.83 17.16 6.48
C ALA A 122 6.76 17.36 7.57
N LEU A 123 6.31 18.60 7.80
CA LEU A 123 5.22 18.87 8.72
C LEU A 123 3.91 18.25 8.24
N PHE A 124 3.56 18.46 6.97
CA PHE A 124 2.31 17.95 6.40
C PHE A 124 2.30 16.41 6.34
N GLU A 125 3.33 15.82 5.73
CA GLU A 125 3.49 14.36 5.63
C GLU A 125 3.58 13.72 7.02
N GLY A 126 4.23 14.38 7.99
CA GLY A 126 4.29 13.93 9.38
C GLY A 126 2.93 13.88 10.07
N ILE A 127 2.07 14.87 9.82
CA ILE A 127 0.69 14.88 10.33
C ILE A 127 -0.11 13.73 9.71
N VAL A 128 -0.03 13.55 8.39
CA VAL A 128 -0.75 12.50 7.66
C VAL A 128 -0.32 11.12 8.15
N LEU A 129 0.98 10.86 8.23
CA LEU A 129 1.52 9.60 8.75
C LEU A 129 1.08 9.37 10.21
N GLY A 130 1.08 10.41 11.05
CA GLY A 130 0.60 10.32 12.43
C GLY A 130 -0.87 9.87 12.51
N ILE A 131 -1.73 10.39 11.64
CA ILE A 131 -3.14 9.98 11.52
C ILE A 131 -3.21 8.52 11.06
N ALA A 132 -2.45 8.13 10.03
CA ALA A 132 -2.44 6.77 9.50
C ALA A 132 -1.96 5.74 10.54
N ILE A 133 -0.88 6.04 11.27
CA ILE A 133 -0.37 5.20 12.37
C ILE A 133 -1.42 5.07 13.47
N ASN A 134 -2.10 6.14 13.84
CA ASN A 134 -3.14 6.09 14.86
C ASN A 134 -4.33 5.24 14.42
N ALA A 135 -4.78 5.38 13.17
CA ALA A 135 -5.83 4.55 12.59
C ALA A 135 -5.42 3.07 12.58
N PHE A 136 -4.18 2.78 12.16
CA PHE A 136 -3.64 1.43 12.16
C PHE A 136 -3.54 0.84 13.58
N ARG A 137 -3.08 1.60 14.57
CA ARG A 137 -3.02 1.16 15.98
C ARG A 137 -4.41 0.83 16.53
N LYS A 138 -5.42 1.63 16.22
CA LYS A 138 -6.81 1.36 16.61
C LYS A 138 -7.36 0.09 15.96
N ALA A 139 -7.08 -0.13 14.68
CA ALA A 139 -7.51 -1.34 13.96
C ALA A 139 -6.81 -2.62 14.47
N LYS A 140 -5.53 -2.50 14.84
CA LYS A 140 -4.67 -3.59 15.31
C LYS A 140 -5.07 -4.13 16.69
N GLY A 141 -5.55 -3.28 17.60
CA GLY A 141 -5.77 -3.65 19.00
C GLY A 141 -4.50 -4.17 19.69
N SER A 142 -4.56 -5.35 20.33
CA SER A 142 -3.46 -5.96 21.12
C SER A 142 -2.50 -6.86 20.32
N LYS A 143 -2.66 -6.98 19.00
CA LYS A 143 -1.82 -7.87 18.16
C LYS A 143 -0.38 -7.32 18.01
N SER A 144 0.53 -8.07 17.38
CA SER A 144 1.88 -7.55 17.04
C SER A 144 1.85 -6.75 15.72
N THR A 145 2.63 -5.66 15.61
CA THR A 145 2.62 -4.76 14.44
C THR A 145 2.96 -5.50 13.15
N TRP A 146 4.02 -6.30 13.17
CA TRP A 146 4.45 -7.11 12.03
C TRP A 146 3.48 -8.24 11.68
N ARG A 147 2.79 -8.78 12.69
CA ARG A 147 1.80 -9.84 12.46
C ARG A 147 0.55 -9.25 11.80
N GLU A 148 0.10 -8.08 12.22
CA GLU A 148 -1.06 -7.40 11.63
C GLU A 148 -0.78 -6.96 10.19
N ILE A 149 0.45 -6.50 9.88
CA ILE A 149 0.88 -6.18 8.51
C ILE A 149 0.71 -7.38 7.57
N ARG A 150 1.08 -8.59 8.02
CA ARG A 150 0.95 -9.81 7.21
C ARG A 150 -0.45 -10.41 7.23
N THR A 151 -1.24 -10.15 8.27
CA THR A 151 -2.57 -10.76 8.41
C THR A 151 -3.70 -9.92 7.84
N SER A 152 -3.55 -8.59 7.79
CA SER A 152 -4.56 -7.73 7.17
C SER A 152 -4.48 -7.85 5.64
N LYS A 153 -5.64 -8.09 5.03
CA LYS A 153 -5.80 -8.38 3.60
C LYS A 153 -6.32 -7.17 2.82
N ASP A 154 -6.22 -6.00 3.44
CA ASP A 154 -6.43 -4.70 2.82
C ASP A 154 -5.08 -4.03 2.51
N PRO A 155 -4.63 -4.02 1.24
CA PRO A 155 -3.37 -3.42 0.87
C PRO A 155 -3.39 -1.90 1.01
N THR A 156 -4.55 -1.23 0.98
CA THR A 156 -4.60 0.25 0.97
C THR A 156 -4.04 0.85 2.24
N THR A 157 -4.30 0.22 3.39
CA THR A 157 -3.81 0.70 4.68
C THR A 157 -2.28 0.62 4.76
N PHE A 158 -1.68 -0.46 4.25
CA PHE A 158 -0.24 -0.63 4.30
C PHE A 158 0.49 0.15 3.22
N VAL A 159 -0.04 0.18 1.99
CA VAL A 159 0.54 0.98 0.90
C VAL A 159 0.72 2.41 1.36
N VAL A 160 -0.34 3.06 1.87
CA VAL A 160 -0.27 4.44 2.37
C VAL A 160 0.73 4.59 3.51
N LEU A 161 0.71 3.69 4.51
CA LEU A 161 1.60 3.80 5.67
C LEU A 161 3.08 3.65 5.30
N PHE A 162 3.42 2.71 4.41
CA PHE A 162 4.80 2.51 3.96
C PHE A 162 5.26 3.60 2.99
N GLU A 163 4.35 4.11 2.15
CA GLU A 163 4.60 5.23 1.23
C GLU A 163 4.88 6.51 2.01
N ASP A 164 4.00 6.91 2.93
CA ASP A 164 4.18 8.11 3.77
C ASP A 164 5.45 8.02 4.67
N ALA A 165 5.76 6.81 5.16
CA ALA A 165 7.00 6.61 5.93
C ALA A 165 8.25 6.71 5.04
N ALA A 166 8.19 6.22 3.80
CA ALA A 166 9.26 6.36 2.83
C ALA A 166 9.43 7.83 2.42
N ALA A 167 8.34 8.58 2.27
CA ALA A 167 8.35 10.01 1.95
C ALA A 167 9.08 10.83 3.02
N LEU A 168 8.75 10.65 4.30
CA LEU A 168 9.46 11.33 5.39
C LEU A 168 10.96 10.96 5.47
N LEU A 169 11.29 9.70 5.21
CA LEU A 169 12.68 9.26 5.15
C LEU A 169 13.40 9.89 3.93
N GLY A 170 12.72 9.97 2.79
CA GLY A 170 13.19 10.63 1.58
C GLY A 170 13.48 12.11 1.82
N LEU A 171 12.53 12.83 2.43
CA LEU A 171 12.70 14.22 2.86
C LEU A 171 13.91 14.40 3.78
N LEU A 172 14.12 13.50 4.74
CA LEU A 172 15.29 13.54 5.62
C LEU A 172 16.59 13.33 4.85
N ILE A 173 16.61 12.36 3.92
CA ILE A 173 17.77 12.09 3.06
C ILE A 173 18.06 13.30 2.17
N ALA A 174 17.03 13.90 1.55
CA ALA A 174 17.16 15.10 0.73
C ALA A 174 17.69 16.28 1.53
N PHE A 175 17.13 16.52 2.72
CA PHE A 175 17.60 17.56 3.63
C PHE A 175 19.08 17.39 3.96
N LEU A 176 19.51 16.18 4.34
CA LEU A 176 20.90 15.90 4.66
C LEU A 176 21.82 16.03 3.44
N GLY A 177 21.38 15.56 2.27
CA GLY A 177 22.14 15.69 1.01
C GLY A 177 22.40 17.14 0.63
N ILE A 178 21.35 17.97 0.64
CA ILE A 178 21.44 19.40 0.35
C ILE A 178 22.27 20.12 1.43
N TYR A 179 22.07 19.78 2.70
CA TYR A 179 22.82 20.38 3.81
C TYR A 179 24.31 20.08 3.74
N LEU A 180 24.69 18.82 3.51
CA LEU A 180 26.08 18.43 3.36
C LEU A 180 26.69 19.03 2.10
N GLY A 181 25.96 19.01 0.98
CA GLY A 181 26.43 19.60 -0.27
C GLY A 181 26.70 21.10 -0.14
N HIS A 182 25.82 21.83 0.55
CA HIS A 182 26.01 23.25 0.83
C HIS A 182 27.15 23.51 1.84
N ARG A 183 27.27 22.72 2.91
CA ARG A 183 28.29 22.94 3.95
C ARG A 183 29.70 22.55 3.53
N LEU A 184 29.83 21.56 2.67
CA LEU A 184 31.11 21.05 2.17
C LEU A 184 31.47 21.59 0.78
N ASP A 185 30.58 22.40 0.19
CA ASP A 185 30.70 22.94 -1.17
C ASP A 185 30.91 21.82 -2.23
N ASP A 186 30.25 20.68 -2.03
CA ASP A 186 30.33 19.50 -2.90
C ASP A 186 28.92 19.05 -3.33
N PRO A 187 28.47 19.41 -4.54
CA PRO A 187 27.14 19.03 -5.04
C PRO A 187 26.91 17.52 -5.18
N ARG A 188 27.97 16.69 -5.08
CA ARG A 188 27.83 15.24 -5.16
C ARG A 188 27.02 14.66 -4.00
N PHE A 189 26.97 15.33 -2.85
CA PHE A 189 26.10 14.90 -1.74
C PHE A 189 24.62 14.98 -2.09
N ASP A 190 24.21 15.97 -2.88
CA ASP A 190 22.83 16.12 -3.37
C ASP A 190 22.48 15.05 -4.41
N GLY A 191 23.36 14.83 -5.41
CA GLY A 191 23.21 13.72 -6.36
C GLY A 191 23.19 12.35 -5.68
N GLY A 192 24.06 12.14 -4.68
CA GLY A 192 24.10 10.92 -3.88
C GLY A 192 22.81 10.69 -3.07
N ALA A 193 22.28 11.75 -2.45
CA ALA A 193 20.99 11.68 -1.77
C ALA A 193 19.86 11.28 -2.72
N SER A 194 19.82 11.84 -3.93
CA SER A 194 18.87 11.44 -4.97
C SER A 194 18.94 9.95 -5.33
N VAL A 195 20.15 9.39 -5.45
CA VAL A 195 20.33 7.94 -5.67
C VAL A 195 19.80 7.12 -4.49
N VAL A 196 20.10 7.54 -3.26
CA VAL A 196 19.63 6.83 -2.05
C VAL A 196 18.11 6.87 -1.94
N ILE A 197 17.47 8.01 -2.25
CA ILE A 197 16.01 8.14 -2.33
C ILE A 197 15.45 7.18 -3.37
N GLY A 198 16.05 7.15 -4.57
CA GLY A 198 15.63 6.22 -5.63
C GLY A 198 15.67 4.76 -5.20
N VAL A 199 16.75 4.34 -4.53
CA VAL A 199 16.90 2.98 -3.97
C VAL A 199 15.89 2.71 -2.86
N LEU A 200 15.63 3.67 -1.97
CA LEU A 200 14.62 3.56 -0.92
C LEU A 200 13.24 3.29 -1.53
N LEU A 201 12.82 4.10 -2.50
CA LEU A 201 11.52 3.94 -3.18
C LEU A 201 11.41 2.61 -3.92
N MET A 202 12.47 2.18 -4.62
CA MET A 202 12.50 0.86 -5.25
C MET A 202 12.36 -0.28 -4.24
N ALA A 203 13.03 -0.19 -3.08
CA ALA A 203 12.94 -1.20 -2.03
C ALA A 203 11.53 -1.29 -1.43
N VAL A 204 10.91 -0.15 -1.15
CA VAL A 204 9.53 -0.06 -0.65
C VAL A 204 8.55 -0.59 -1.70
N ALA A 205 8.72 -0.23 -2.96
CA ALA A 205 7.89 -0.72 -4.05
C ALA A 205 7.99 -2.25 -4.23
N VAL A 206 9.19 -2.84 -4.14
CA VAL A 206 9.36 -4.30 -4.19
C VAL A 206 8.66 -4.98 -3.03
N PHE A 207 8.72 -4.40 -1.83
CA PHE A 207 7.99 -4.90 -0.67
C PHE A 207 6.46 -4.87 -0.91
N LEU A 208 5.92 -3.73 -1.35
CA LEU A 208 4.49 -3.57 -1.64
C LEU A 208 4.01 -4.50 -2.77
N ALA A 209 4.82 -4.67 -3.81
CA ALA A 209 4.52 -5.58 -4.92
C ALA A 209 4.46 -7.04 -4.45
N ARG A 210 5.37 -7.46 -3.56
CA ARG A 210 5.37 -8.83 -3.01
C ARG A 210 4.12 -9.09 -2.16
N GLU A 211 3.70 -8.15 -1.34
CA GLU A 211 2.50 -8.28 -0.50
C GLU A 211 1.24 -8.31 -1.38
N SER A 212 1.14 -7.39 -2.34
CA SER A 212 0.00 -7.32 -3.27
C SER A 212 -0.09 -8.56 -4.18
N LYS A 213 1.05 -9.12 -4.58
CA LYS A 213 1.11 -10.33 -5.41
C LYS A 213 0.46 -11.54 -4.73
N GLY A 214 0.71 -11.73 -3.42
CA GLY A 214 0.11 -12.85 -2.68
C GLY A 214 -1.42 -12.81 -2.71
N LEU A 215 -1.98 -11.62 -2.45
CA LEU A 215 -3.42 -11.38 -2.48
C LEU A 215 -4.02 -11.56 -3.87
N LEU A 216 -3.31 -11.11 -4.92
CA LEU A 216 -3.77 -11.23 -6.30
C LEU A 216 -3.81 -12.70 -6.78
N ILE A 217 -2.77 -13.48 -6.44
CA ILE A 217 -2.70 -14.92 -6.77
C ILE A 217 -3.80 -15.70 -6.04
N GLY A 218 -4.21 -15.22 -4.87
CA GLY A 218 -5.30 -15.83 -4.09
C GLY A 218 -4.80 -16.48 -2.82
N GLU A 219 -4.19 -15.69 -1.94
CA GLU A 219 -3.82 -16.14 -0.62
C GLU A 219 -5.05 -16.68 0.14
N GLY A 220 -4.87 -17.75 0.90
CA GLY A 220 -5.91 -18.34 1.73
C GLY A 220 -5.96 -17.78 3.15
N ALA A 221 -6.94 -18.23 3.92
CA ALA A 221 -7.02 -17.95 5.35
C ALA A 221 -5.87 -18.61 6.12
N GLY A 222 -5.47 -17.98 7.24
CA GLY A 222 -4.39 -18.48 8.08
C GLY A 222 -4.76 -19.79 8.81
N PRO A 223 -3.77 -20.57 9.29
CA PRO A 223 -4.01 -21.88 9.91
C PRO A 223 -4.98 -21.86 11.10
N ALA A 224 -4.95 -20.80 11.91
CA ALA A 224 -5.87 -20.63 13.04
C ALA A 224 -7.32 -20.49 12.58
N THR A 225 -7.57 -19.66 11.56
CA THR A 225 -8.91 -19.49 10.96
C THR A 225 -9.39 -20.80 10.31
N LEU A 226 -8.51 -21.50 9.59
CA LEU A 226 -8.84 -22.80 9.01
C LEU A 226 -9.19 -23.85 10.07
N ALA A 227 -8.46 -23.87 11.18
CA ALA A 227 -8.77 -24.74 12.32
C ALA A 227 -10.12 -24.38 12.96
N SER A 228 -10.43 -23.10 13.12
CA SER A 228 -11.72 -22.64 13.63
C SER A 228 -12.89 -23.01 12.71
N ILE A 229 -12.76 -22.81 11.39
CA ILE A 229 -13.77 -23.21 10.40
C ILE A 229 -14.02 -24.72 10.50
N ARG A 230 -12.94 -25.50 10.56
CA ARG A 230 -13.03 -26.96 10.69
C ARG A 230 -13.76 -27.37 11.98
N ALA A 231 -13.37 -26.81 13.12
CA ALA A 231 -13.99 -27.13 14.40
C ALA A 231 -15.49 -26.77 14.44
N LEU A 232 -15.85 -25.65 13.79
CA LEU A 232 -17.23 -25.16 13.73
C LEU A 232 -18.12 -26.03 12.83
N ALA A 233 -17.56 -26.56 11.74
CA ALA A 233 -18.24 -27.53 10.88
C ALA A 233 -18.30 -28.94 11.51
N GLU A 234 -17.25 -29.41 12.18
CA GLU A 234 -17.24 -30.69 12.91
C GLU A 234 -18.15 -30.69 14.16
N ALA A 235 -18.63 -29.52 14.59
CA ALA A 235 -19.60 -29.41 15.68
C ALA A 235 -21.07 -29.65 15.24
N ASP A 236 -21.36 -29.87 13.96
CA ASP A 236 -22.70 -30.33 13.53
C ASP A 236 -22.82 -31.84 13.73
N PRO A 237 -23.86 -32.34 14.43
CA PRO A 237 -23.99 -33.77 14.77
C PRO A 237 -24.14 -34.69 13.56
N LEU A 238 -24.49 -34.17 12.38
CA LEU A 238 -24.61 -34.95 11.16
C LEU A 238 -23.28 -35.04 10.38
N VAL A 239 -22.24 -34.34 10.83
CA VAL A 239 -20.91 -34.33 10.21
C VAL A 239 -20.03 -35.38 10.88
N GLU A 240 -19.56 -36.35 10.11
CA GLU A 240 -18.58 -37.35 10.56
C GLU A 240 -17.16 -36.78 10.53
N ARG A 241 -16.82 -36.07 9.45
CA ARG A 241 -15.47 -35.54 9.24
C ARG A 241 -15.46 -34.37 8.27
N VAL A 242 -14.61 -33.38 8.54
CA VAL A 242 -14.32 -32.29 7.61
C VAL A 242 -12.90 -32.44 7.08
N HIS A 243 -12.75 -32.41 5.75
CA HIS A 243 -11.44 -32.41 5.10
C HIS A 243 -10.80 -31.01 5.20
N ARG A 244 -9.58 -30.86 4.68
CA ARG A 244 -8.87 -29.58 4.76
C ARG A 244 -9.66 -28.49 4.00
N PRO A 245 -10.09 -27.40 4.65
CA PRO A 245 -10.78 -26.32 3.96
C PRO A 245 -9.86 -25.65 2.95
N LEU A 246 -10.37 -25.38 1.74
CA LEU A 246 -9.71 -24.55 0.74
C LEU A 246 -10.30 -23.15 0.82
N THR A 247 -9.44 -22.14 0.93
CA THR A 247 -9.87 -20.74 1.05
C THR A 247 -9.06 -19.84 0.15
N MET A 248 -9.69 -18.79 -0.34
CA MET A 248 -9.03 -17.75 -1.15
C MET A 248 -9.69 -16.40 -0.91
N TYR A 249 -8.89 -15.36 -0.65
CA TYR A 249 -9.38 -13.98 -0.61
C TYR A 249 -9.71 -13.50 -2.04
N PHE A 250 -10.93 -12.99 -2.23
CA PHE A 250 -11.39 -12.31 -3.45
C PHE A 250 -11.49 -10.80 -3.28
N GLY A 251 -11.22 -10.30 -2.08
CA GLY A 251 -11.15 -8.90 -1.73
C GLY A 251 -10.92 -8.80 -0.21
N PRO A 252 -10.69 -7.59 0.33
CA PRO A 252 -10.36 -7.41 1.74
C PRO A 252 -11.39 -7.99 2.73
N HIS A 253 -12.65 -8.11 2.29
CA HIS A 253 -13.77 -8.56 3.11
C HIS A 253 -14.53 -9.74 2.48
N THR A 254 -13.93 -10.41 1.49
CA THR A 254 -14.59 -11.50 0.77
C THR A 254 -13.65 -12.68 0.64
N VAL A 255 -14.09 -13.83 1.15
CA VAL A 255 -13.35 -15.10 1.11
C VAL A 255 -14.22 -16.12 0.40
N LEU A 256 -13.65 -16.80 -0.59
CA LEU A 256 -14.21 -18.05 -1.09
C LEU A 256 -13.78 -19.16 -0.14
N LEU A 257 -14.74 -19.92 0.38
CA LEU A 257 -14.53 -21.10 1.20
C LEU A 257 -15.09 -22.31 0.46
N THR A 258 -14.27 -23.35 0.32
CA THR A 258 -14.69 -24.66 -0.16
C THR A 258 -14.44 -25.67 0.94
N LEU A 259 -15.51 -26.35 1.34
CA LEU A 259 -15.49 -27.38 2.36
C LEU A 259 -15.88 -28.71 1.73
N GLU A 260 -15.05 -29.71 1.93
CA GLU A 260 -15.38 -31.11 1.67
C GLU A 260 -15.75 -31.74 3.02
N VAL A 261 -17.00 -32.16 3.12
CA VAL A 261 -17.63 -32.64 4.35
C VAL A 261 -18.14 -34.05 4.12
N ARG A 262 -17.74 -34.96 5.00
CA ARG A 262 -18.32 -36.30 5.09
C ARG A 262 -19.41 -36.28 6.16
N PHE A 263 -20.61 -36.61 5.75
CA PHE A 263 -21.75 -36.76 6.64
C PHE A 263 -21.89 -38.20 7.11
N VAL A 264 -22.59 -38.41 8.24
CA VAL A 264 -22.92 -39.74 8.75
C VAL A 264 -23.73 -40.55 7.75
N GLU A 265 -23.56 -41.88 7.75
CA GLU A 265 -24.27 -42.78 6.85
C GLU A 265 -25.77 -42.83 7.16
N GLY A 266 -26.58 -43.17 6.15
CA GLY A 266 -28.03 -43.38 6.31
C GLY A 266 -28.90 -42.12 6.22
N LEU A 267 -28.32 -40.95 5.94
CA LEU A 267 -29.07 -39.71 5.72
C LEU A 267 -29.82 -39.70 4.38
N SER A 268 -31.03 -39.18 4.41
CA SER A 268 -31.78 -38.83 3.19
C SER A 268 -31.19 -37.58 2.51
N VAL A 269 -31.50 -37.40 1.22
CA VAL A 269 -31.09 -36.22 0.45
C VAL A 269 -31.59 -34.90 1.08
N VAL A 270 -32.78 -34.93 1.69
CA VAL A 270 -33.37 -33.76 2.36
C VAL A 270 -32.57 -33.40 3.62
N GLU A 271 -32.17 -34.40 4.41
CA GLU A 271 -31.35 -34.19 5.60
C GLU A 271 -29.95 -33.69 5.25
N LEU A 272 -29.34 -34.23 4.18
CA LEU A 272 -28.07 -33.73 3.64
C LEU A 272 -28.17 -32.27 3.21
N GLY A 273 -29.22 -31.91 2.47
CA GLY A 273 -29.47 -30.52 2.06
C GLY A 273 -29.66 -29.59 3.26
N ALA A 274 -30.41 -30.02 4.28
CA ALA A 274 -30.59 -29.27 5.51
C ALA A 274 -29.30 -29.11 6.32
N ALA A 275 -28.46 -30.15 6.37
CA ALA A 275 -27.15 -30.10 7.03
C ALA A 275 -26.21 -29.12 6.32
N ALA A 276 -26.14 -29.19 4.99
CA ALA A 276 -25.34 -28.25 4.18
C ALA A 276 -25.79 -26.80 4.40
N ALA A 277 -27.10 -26.53 4.37
CA ALA A 277 -27.64 -25.18 4.60
C ALA A 277 -27.36 -24.66 6.02
N ARG A 278 -27.40 -25.53 7.04
CA ARG A 278 -27.00 -25.14 8.41
C ARG A 278 -25.52 -24.81 8.51
N LEU A 279 -24.67 -25.59 7.86
CA LEU A 279 -23.22 -25.33 7.84
C LEU A 279 -22.90 -24.00 7.14
N GLU A 280 -23.63 -23.65 6.09
CA GLU A 280 -23.45 -22.38 5.38
C GLU A 280 -23.84 -21.15 6.22
N GLN A 281 -24.79 -21.30 7.16
CA GLN A 281 -25.25 -20.20 8.02
C GLN A 281 -24.38 -19.94 9.26
N ARG A 282 -23.55 -20.91 9.68
CA ARG A 282 -22.71 -20.79 10.87
C ARG A 282 -21.39 -20.08 10.59
#